data_AF-A0A2M8Q9D5-F1
#
_entry.id   AF-A0A2M8Q9D5-F1
#
_cell.length_a   1.000
_cell.length_b   1.000
_cell.length_c   1.000
_cell.angle_alpha   90.00
_cell.angle_beta   90.00
_cell.angle_gamma   90.00
#
_symmetry.space_group_name_H-M   'P 1'
#
loop_
_entity.id
_entity.type
_entity.pdbx_description
1 polymer ?
#
loop_
_entity_poly.entity_id
_entity_poly.type
_entity_poly.pdbx_seq_one_letter_code
_entity_poly.pdbx_strand_id
1 'polypeptide(L)'
;AGCGVIFAPYRLENVQIDGYDVVVNRPKAAAYRAPGGTNAAFASETVVDELAEKLGMDPIEFRLRNAVREGDRRADGPEYKRIGLIETLEAARSHPHYTAPLTGKHRGRGVATGFWFNWGGKSSATATVNRDGTVNLIEGSTDIGGSRASIAMQLAETLGIPYEDVRPQVVGTAGVGYNDVTGGSRTTFGTGWAVYEVGKKILAEMRQRAADYWGVPVEEVSVANGVFAHNGESLSFRELAGKLDTPVTASAAVHPQNYGPGFGVHIVDVEVDVETGKVTILRYTAAQDVGKAIHPSYVEGQLQGGVAQGVGWALNEEYVYDEKGRLLNA
;
A
#
# COMPACT_ATOMS: atom_id res chain seq x y z
N ALA A 1 3.02 -17.12 -2.80
CA ALA A 1 3.47 -15.74 -2.59
C ALA A 1 4.94 -15.68 -2.17
N GLY A 2 5.37 -16.42 -1.14
CA GLY A 2 6.80 -16.47 -0.72
C GLY A 2 7.81 -16.61 -1.84
N CYS A 3 7.63 -17.58 -2.74
CA CYS A 3 8.51 -17.76 -3.91
C CYS A 3 8.63 -16.52 -4.81
N GLY A 4 7.57 -15.72 -4.94
CA GLY A 4 7.57 -14.52 -5.78
C GLY A 4 8.20 -13.29 -5.12
N VAL A 5 8.44 -13.32 -3.81
CA VAL A 5 8.93 -12.15 -3.04
C VAL A 5 10.30 -12.35 -2.42
N ILE A 6 10.75 -13.59 -2.22
CA ILE A 6 11.98 -13.94 -1.48
C ILE A 6 13.23 -13.18 -1.97
N PHE A 7 13.41 -13.07 -3.28
CA PHE A 7 14.56 -12.39 -3.90
C PHE A 7 14.16 -11.13 -4.66
N ALA A 8 12.93 -10.65 -4.49
CA ALA A 8 12.43 -9.48 -5.20
C ALA A 8 13.28 -8.21 -5.02
N PRO A 9 13.92 -7.94 -3.86
CA PRO A 9 14.83 -6.79 -3.70
C PRO A 9 16.15 -6.89 -4.48
N TYR A 10 16.52 -8.07 -4.99
CA TYR A 10 17.87 -8.32 -5.51
C TYR A 10 17.88 -8.70 -6.98
N ARG A 11 18.81 -8.09 -7.72
CA ARG A 11 19.09 -8.41 -9.12
C ARG A 11 19.96 -9.66 -9.17
N LEU A 12 19.36 -10.77 -9.56
CA LEU A 12 20.02 -12.07 -9.70
C LEU A 12 20.04 -12.49 -11.17
N GLU A 13 21.22 -12.79 -11.71
CA GLU A 13 21.36 -13.29 -13.07
C GLU A 13 20.81 -14.72 -13.21
N ASN A 14 21.06 -15.55 -12.20
CA ASN A 14 20.67 -16.95 -12.16
C ASN A 14 19.91 -17.22 -10.86
N VAL A 15 18.66 -17.68 -10.99
CA VAL A 15 17.79 -17.94 -9.84
C VAL A 15 16.91 -19.15 -10.13
N GLN A 16 16.85 -20.07 -9.17
CA GLN A 16 15.92 -21.20 -9.15
C GLN A 16 15.21 -21.20 -7.81
N ILE A 17 13.88 -21.30 -7.83
CA ILE A 17 13.04 -21.27 -6.63
C ILE A 17 12.07 -22.46 -6.70
N ASP A 18 12.29 -23.43 -5.84
CA ASP A 18 11.39 -24.57 -5.66
C ASP A 18 10.50 -24.35 -4.44
N GLY A 19 9.18 -24.30 -4.67
CA GLY A 19 8.18 -24.10 -3.62
C GLY A 19 7.39 -25.38 -3.37
N TYR A 20 7.33 -25.83 -2.12
CA TYR A 20 6.58 -27.02 -1.71
C TYR A 20 5.48 -26.62 -0.74
N ASP A 21 4.23 -26.92 -1.09
CA ASP A 21 3.09 -26.86 -0.17
C ASP A 21 2.88 -28.24 0.45
N VAL A 22 3.17 -28.36 1.74
CA VAL A 22 3.17 -29.64 2.44
C VAL A 22 1.95 -29.73 3.34
N VAL A 23 1.06 -30.66 3.02
CA VAL A 23 -0.14 -30.92 3.83
C VAL A 23 0.26 -31.65 5.11
N VAL A 24 -0.17 -31.10 6.24
CA VAL A 24 0.06 -31.68 7.58
C VAL A 24 -1.26 -31.72 8.36
N ASN A 25 -1.36 -32.61 9.35
CA ASN A 25 -2.52 -32.73 10.24
C ASN A 25 -2.54 -31.64 11.33
N ARG A 26 -2.54 -30.36 10.93
CA ARG A 26 -2.66 -29.17 11.80
C ARG A 26 -3.75 -28.24 11.25
N PRO A 27 -4.24 -27.25 12.03
CA PRO A 27 -5.16 -26.23 11.51
C PRO A 27 -4.68 -25.64 10.19
N LYS A 28 -5.61 -25.51 9.23
CA LYS A 28 -5.29 -25.03 7.88
C LYS A 28 -4.67 -23.64 7.95
N ALA A 29 -3.49 -23.49 7.32
CA ALA A 29 -2.87 -22.18 7.15
C ALA A 29 -3.81 -21.24 6.35
N ALA A 30 -3.95 -20.02 6.83
CA ALA A 30 -4.75 -18.98 6.20
C ALA A 30 -3.90 -17.73 5.94
N ALA A 31 -4.47 -16.77 5.23
CA ALA A 31 -3.80 -15.51 4.99
C ALA A 31 -3.60 -14.75 6.32
N TYR A 32 -2.34 -14.57 6.69
CA TYR A 32 -1.90 -13.60 7.69
C TYR A 32 -0.93 -12.64 7.00
N ARG A 33 -0.88 -11.38 7.45
CA ARG A 33 -0.32 -10.24 6.69
C ARG A 33 0.95 -10.60 5.90
N ALA A 34 0.93 -10.35 4.59
CA ALA A 34 1.98 -10.77 3.65
C ALA A 34 2.23 -12.29 3.62
N PRO A 35 1.23 -13.13 3.29
CA PRO A 35 1.29 -14.59 3.49
C PRO A 35 2.47 -15.24 2.76
N GLY A 36 3.33 -15.91 3.52
CA GLY A 36 4.54 -16.57 3.02
C GLY A 36 5.67 -15.62 2.62
N GLY A 37 5.46 -14.30 2.64
CA GLY A 37 6.51 -13.33 2.32
C GLY A 37 7.43 -13.03 3.49
N THR A 38 6.91 -13.11 4.71
CA THR A 38 7.62 -12.72 5.94
C THR A 38 8.72 -13.70 6.31
N ASN A 39 8.39 -14.99 6.35
CA ASN A 39 9.36 -16.08 6.55
C ASN A 39 10.33 -16.21 5.36
N ALA A 40 9.87 -15.96 4.13
CA ALA A 40 10.74 -15.95 2.96
C ALA A 40 11.78 -14.82 3.04
N ALA A 41 11.35 -13.59 3.38
CA ALA A 41 12.25 -12.46 3.56
C ALA A 41 13.24 -12.68 4.71
N PHE A 42 12.80 -13.27 5.83
CA PHE A 42 13.71 -13.63 6.92
C PHE A 42 14.83 -14.56 6.44
N ALA A 43 14.49 -15.60 5.67
CA ALA A 43 15.47 -16.54 5.15
C ALA A 43 16.45 -15.88 4.16
N SER A 44 15.95 -15.07 3.21
CA SER A 44 16.83 -14.43 2.23
C SER A 44 17.69 -13.33 2.83
N GLU A 45 17.14 -12.47 3.69
CA GLU A 45 17.90 -11.38 4.31
C GLU A 45 18.98 -11.89 5.27
N THR A 46 18.75 -13.03 5.94
CA THR A 46 19.79 -13.68 6.76
C THR A 46 20.99 -14.08 5.89
N VAL A 47 20.73 -14.70 4.72
CA VAL A 47 21.80 -15.07 3.79
C VAL A 47 22.51 -13.84 3.25
N VAL A 48 21.77 -12.75 2.95
CA VAL A 48 22.37 -11.50 2.50
C VAL A 48 23.30 -10.91 3.56
N ASP A 49 22.89 -10.88 4.83
CA ASP A 49 23.72 -10.38 5.92
C ASP A 49 24.98 -11.25 6.11
N GLU A 50 24.87 -12.57 6.09
CA GLU A 50 26.02 -13.46 6.18
C GLU A 50 27.02 -13.25 5.01
N LEU A 51 26.52 -12.98 3.81
CA LEU A 51 27.37 -12.68 2.65
C LEU A 51 28.09 -11.34 2.82
N ALA A 52 27.38 -10.30 3.29
CA ALA A 52 27.97 -9.01 3.57
C ALA A 52 29.08 -9.12 4.63
N GLU A 53 28.83 -9.87 5.72
CA GLU A 53 29.81 -10.12 6.78
C GLU A 53 31.05 -10.88 6.26
N LYS A 54 30.85 -11.98 5.53
CA LYS A 54 31.96 -12.78 4.96
C LYS A 54 32.82 -11.97 3.99
N LEU A 55 32.25 -10.97 3.32
CA LEU A 55 32.95 -10.07 2.40
C LEU A 55 33.54 -8.82 3.11
N GLY A 56 33.26 -8.62 4.40
CA GLY A 56 33.63 -7.41 5.13
C GLY A 56 32.98 -6.14 4.54
N MET A 57 31.79 -6.28 3.94
CA MET A 57 31.07 -5.20 3.28
C MET A 57 29.97 -4.64 4.20
N ASP A 58 29.79 -3.32 4.17
CA ASP A 58 28.67 -2.68 4.85
C ASP A 58 27.31 -3.28 4.37
N PRO A 59 26.39 -3.65 5.28
CA PRO A 59 25.14 -4.32 4.91
C PRO A 59 24.24 -3.52 3.96
N ILE A 60 24.23 -2.19 4.03
CA ILE A 60 23.46 -1.34 3.11
C ILE A 60 24.20 -1.20 1.77
N GLU A 61 25.52 -1.07 1.78
CA GLU A 61 26.33 -1.03 0.55
C GLU A 61 26.18 -2.34 -0.25
N PHE A 62 26.21 -3.50 0.42
CA PHE A 62 25.96 -4.79 -0.22
C PHE A 62 24.59 -4.82 -0.89
N ARG A 63 23.55 -4.34 -0.18
CA ARG A 63 22.20 -4.23 -0.72
C ARG A 63 22.12 -3.28 -1.92
N LEU A 64 22.72 -2.10 -1.85
CA LEU A 64 22.74 -1.11 -2.95
C LEU A 64 23.40 -1.65 -4.23
N ARG A 65 24.50 -2.40 -4.10
CA ARG A 65 25.17 -3.02 -5.25
C ARG A 65 24.32 -4.05 -5.95
N ASN A 66 23.52 -4.79 -5.19
CA ASN A 66 22.68 -5.87 -5.69
C ASN A 66 21.21 -5.48 -5.87
N ALA A 67 20.83 -4.25 -5.53
CA ALA A 67 19.44 -3.80 -5.55
C ALA A 67 18.87 -3.77 -6.97
N VAL A 68 17.59 -4.14 -7.07
CA VAL A 68 16.79 -3.97 -8.29
C VAL A 68 16.50 -2.50 -8.57
N ARG A 69 16.34 -2.19 -9.86
CA ARG A 69 16.00 -0.86 -10.41
C ARG A 69 14.81 -0.98 -11.37
N GLU A 70 14.26 0.17 -11.76
CA GLU A 70 13.31 0.22 -12.87
C GLU A 70 13.91 -0.46 -14.11
N GLY A 71 13.11 -1.33 -14.74
CA GLY A 71 13.51 -2.16 -15.88
C GLY A 71 14.08 -3.54 -15.50
N ASP A 72 14.53 -3.76 -14.26
CA ASP A 72 14.96 -5.09 -13.82
C ASP A 72 13.76 -6.04 -13.75
N ARG A 73 14.02 -7.33 -14.00
CA ARG A 73 13.01 -8.39 -14.04
C ARG A 73 13.05 -9.24 -12.77
N ARG A 74 11.88 -9.45 -12.14
CA ARG A 74 11.76 -10.34 -10.99
C ARG A 74 11.90 -11.81 -11.38
N ALA A 75 12.28 -12.64 -10.41
CA ALA A 75 12.37 -14.08 -10.57
C ALA A 75 11.05 -14.76 -11.00
N ASP A 76 9.90 -14.19 -10.63
CA ASP A 76 8.57 -14.67 -11.05
C ASP A 76 8.12 -14.14 -12.43
N GLY A 77 8.92 -13.28 -13.07
CA GLY A 77 8.76 -12.88 -14.47
C GLY A 77 8.46 -11.40 -14.75
N PRO A 78 7.64 -10.67 -13.95
CA PRO A 78 7.31 -9.29 -14.27
C PRO A 78 8.48 -8.32 -14.11
N GLU A 79 8.53 -7.32 -14.99
CA GLU A 79 9.48 -6.20 -14.91
C GLU A 79 9.03 -5.16 -13.90
N TYR A 80 10.00 -4.56 -13.22
CA TYR A 80 9.77 -3.39 -12.39
C TYR A 80 9.55 -2.16 -13.25
N LYS A 81 8.42 -1.48 -13.00
CA LYS A 81 8.22 -0.09 -13.42
C LYS A 81 8.94 0.82 -12.41
N ARG A 82 8.38 1.99 -12.14
CA ARG A 82 8.85 2.87 -11.08
C ARG A 82 8.79 2.17 -9.71
N ILE A 83 9.94 2.10 -9.04
CA ILE A 83 10.15 1.53 -7.71
C ILE A 83 11.14 2.38 -6.93
N GLY A 84 11.03 2.38 -5.60
CA GLY A 84 11.82 3.23 -4.69
C GLY A 84 12.81 2.47 -3.79
N LEU A 85 13.32 1.31 -4.20
CA LEU A 85 14.26 0.53 -3.36
C LEU A 85 15.59 1.27 -3.14
N ILE A 86 16.15 1.88 -4.18
CA ILE A 86 17.40 2.62 -4.06
C ILE A 86 17.21 3.81 -3.12
N GLU A 87 16.11 4.55 -3.28
CA GLU A 87 15.76 5.70 -2.47
C GLU A 87 15.55 5.32 -1.00
N THR A 88 14.92 4.18 -0.72
CA THR A 88 14.74 3.69 0.66
C THR A 88 16.05 3.21 1.29
N LEU A 89 16.93 2.55 0.53
CA LEU A 89 18.27 2.17 0.99
C LEU A 89 19.14 3.41 1.28
N GLU A 90 19.09 4.41 0.41
CA GLU A 90 19.83 5.67 0.60
C GLU A 90 19.28 6.50 1.77
N ALA A 91 17.95 6.54 1.92
CA ALA A 91 17.32 7.14 3.09
C ALA A 91 17.77 6.44 4.38
N ALA A 92 17.81 5.11 4.40
CA ALA A 92 18.33 4.34 5.53
C ALA A 92 19.81 4.63 5.79
N ARG A 93 20.66 4.61 4.75
CA ARG A 93 22.11 4.86 4.83
C ARG A 93 22.45 6.23 5.44
N SER A 94 21.70 7.25 5.03
CA SER A 94 21.90 8.63 5.47
C SER A 94 21.18 8.98 6.78
N HIS A 95 20.29 8.11 7.26
CA HIS A 95 19.51 8.39 8.46
C HIS A 95 20.41 8.42 9.71
N PRO A 96 20.21 9.37 10.65
CA PRO A 96 20.98 9.44 11.89
C PRO A 96 20.91 8.18 12.77
N HIS A 97 19.94 7.30 12.55
CA HIS A 97 19.92 6.00 13.21
C HIS A 97 21.09 5.13 12.72
N TYR A 98 21.28 4.99 11.40
CA TYR A 98 22.28 4.07 10.85
C TYR A 98 23.72 4.50 11.12
N THR A 99 23.96 5.82 11.22
CA THR A 99 25.29 6.38 11.46
C THR A 99 25.59 6.64 12.93
N ALA A 100 24.59 6.53 13.82
CA ALA A 100 24.79 6.74 15.24
C ALA A 100 25.71 5.65 15.83
N PRO A 101 26.67 6.02 16.71
CA PRO A 101 27.50 5.04 17.40
C PRO A 101 26.62 4.14 18.28
N LEU A 102 26.76 2.82 18.09
CA LEU A 102 26.10 1.85 18.95
C LEU A 102 27.07 1.45 20.07
N THR A 103 26.86 2.02 21.25
CA THR A 103 27.70 1.79 22.43
C THR A 103 26.98 0.90 23.44
N GLY A 104 27.73 0.12 24.22
CA GLY A 104 27.21 -0.83 25.22
C GLY A 104 27.60 -2.28 24.93
N LYS A 105 27.46 -3.17 25.91
CA LYS A 105 27.76 -4.60 25.75
C LYS A 105 26.57 -5.30 25.10
N HIS A 106 26.84 -6.32 24.28
CA HIS A 106 25.82 -7.19 23.65
C HIS A 106 24.74 -6.43 22.87
N ARG A 107 25.15 -5.35 22.19
CA ARG A 107 24.29 -4.57 21.32
C ARG A 107 24.63 -4.83 19.86
N GLY A 108 23.61 -4.87 19.02
CA GLY A 108 23.75 -5.06 17.58
C GLY A 108 22.80 -4.16 16.80
N ARG A 109 23.22 -3.78 15.60
CA ARG A 109 22.39 -3.09 14.60
C ARG A 109 22.10 -4.05 13.46
N GLY A 110 20.82 -4.33 13.22
CA GLY A 110 20.34 -5.09 12.09
C GLY A 110 19.81 -4.18 10.99
N VAL A 111 19.96 -4.62 9.74
CA VAL A 111 19.32 -4.00 8.57
C VAL A 111 18.68 -5.09 7.72
N ALA A 112 17.48 -4.82 7.21
CA ALA A 112 16.82 -5.73 6.27
C ALA A 112 16.05 -4.96 5.21
N THR A 113 15.95 -5.55 4.01
CA THR A 113 15.03 -5.12 2.96
C THR A 113 13.82 -6.05 2.87
N GLY A 114 12.68 -5.51 2.46
CA GLY A 114 11.45 -6.25 2.26
C GLY A 114 10.75 -5.81 1.00
N PHE A 115 9.98 -6.73 0.42
CA PHE A 115 9.18 -6.48 -0.76
C PHE A 115 7.78 -7.04 -0.57
N TRP A 116 6.77 -6.28 -1.00
CA TRP A 116 5.44 -6.79 -1.18
C TRP A 116 4.83 -6.30 -2.48
N PHE A 117 4.28 -7.22 -3.27
CA PHE A 117 3.52 -6.85 -4.46
C PHE A 117 2.11 -6.44 -4.05
N ASN A 118 1.64 -5.31 -4.59
CA ASN A 118 0.23 -4.95 -4.54
C ASN A 118 -0.43 -5.42 -5.84
N TRP A 119 -1.60 -6.04 -5.76
CA TRP A 119 -2.36 -6.43 -6.94
C TRP A 119 -3.57 -5.50 -7.14
N GLY A 120 -4.11 -5.42 -8.35
CA GLY A 120 -5.25 -4.55 -8.65
C GLY A 120 -6.59 -5.18 -8.33
N GLY A 121 -6.95 -6.24 -9.05
CA GLY A 121 -8.23 -6.95 -8.87
C GLY A 121 -9.45 -6.13 -9.29
N LYS A 122 -10.63 -6.74 -9.23
CA LYS A 122 -11.89 -6.10 -9.61
C LYS A 122 -12.37 -5.18 -8.50
N SER A 123 -12.67 -3.93 -8.84
CA SER A 123 -13.30 -2.96 -7.94
C SER A 123 -14.44 -2.24 -8.61
N SER A 124 -15.43 -1.84 -7.84
CA SER A 124 -16.50 -0.96 -8.30
C SER A 124 -16.90 0.07 -7.25
N ALA A 125 -17.34 1.22 -7.74
CA ALA A 125 -17.82 2.32 -6.94
C ALA A 125 -18.91 3.09 -7.67
N THR A 126 -19.75 3.77 -6.89
CA THR A 126 -20.82 4.65 -7.37
C THR A 126 -20.81 5.93 -6.54
N ALA A 127 -20.99 7.08 -7.18
CA ALA A 127 -21.15 8.33 -6.45
C ALA A 127 -22.28 9.19 -7.01
N THR A 128 -22.93 9.93 -6.13
CA THR A 128 -24.06 10.81 -6.43
C THR A 128 -23.79 12.20 -5.86
N VAL A 129 -23.94 13.23 -6.71
CA VAL A 129 -23.82 14.64 -6.33
C VAL A 129 -25.14 15.13 -5.75
N ASN A 130 -25.09 15.72 -4.57
CA ASN A 130 -26.22 16.35 -3.90
C ASN A 130 -26.32 17.83 -4.31
N ARG A 131 -27.52 18.40 -4.17
CA ARG A 131 -27.79 19.81 -4.49
C ARG A 131 -26.96 20.80 -3.66
N ASP A 132 -26.53 20.41 -2.47
CA ASP A 132 -25.68 21.22 -1.60
C ASP A 132 -24.19 21.17 -1.99
N GLY A 133 -23.83 20.45 -3.06
CA GLY A 133 -22.45 20.27 -3.51
C GLY A 133 -21.71 19.10 -2.86
N THR A 134 -22.30 18.43 -1.86
CA THR A 134 -21.70 17.23 -1.27
C THR A 134 -21.87 16.01 -2.17
N VAL A 135 -21.02 14.99 -2.01
CA VAL A 135 -21.00 13.79 -2.84
C VAL A 135 -21.11 12.56 -1.96
N ASN A 136 -22.20 11.79 -2.14
CA ASN A 136 -22.32 10.48 -1.51
C ASN A 136 -21.52 9.47 -2.33
N LEU A 137 -20.58 8.77 -1.69
CA LEU A 137 -19.75 7.75 -2.33
C LEU A 137 -20.09 6.37 -1.73
N ILE A 138 -20.41 5.43 -2.60
CA ILE A 138 -20.61 4.03 -2.29
C ILE A 138 -19.42 3.23 -2.81
N GLU A 139 -18.77 2.48 -1.92
CA GLU A 139 -17.71 1.52 -2.26
C GLU A 139 -18.00 0.13 -1.67
N GLY A 140 -17.43 -0.92 -2.28
CA GLY A 140 -17.64 -2.31 -1.84
C GLY A 140 -16.45 -2.95 -1.13
N SER A 141 -15.30 -2.27 -1.06
CA SER A 141 -14.16 -2.76 -0.29
C SER A 141 -14.42 -2.56 1.20
N THR A 142 -14.37 -3.65 1.98
CA THR A 142 -14.49 -3.57 3.43
C THR A 142 -13.34 -2.77 4.02
N ASP A 143 -13.65 -1.82 4.89
CA ASP A 143 -12.62 -1.02 5.56
C ASP A 143 -12.10 -1.75 6.80
N ILE A 144 -10.86 -2.22 6.72
CA ILE A 144 -10.14 -2.90 7.81
C ILE A 144 -8.84 -2.18 8.18
N GLY A 145 -8.59 -0.99 7.62
CA GLY A 145 -7.30 -0.32 7.73
C GLY A 145 -7.31 1.19 7.46
N GLY A 146 -8.50 1.81 7.44
CA GLY A 146 -8.69 3.24 7.17
C GLY A 146 -8.85 3.58 5.69
N SER A 147 -9.26 2.63 4.84
CA SER A 147 -9.34 2.83 3.40
C SER A 147 -10.38 3.89 3.02
N ARG A 148 -11.51 4.00 3.73
CA ARG A 148 -12.60 4.94 3.40
C ARG A 148 -12.12 6.39 3.27
N ALA A 149 -11.25 6.81 4.19
CA ALA A 149 -10.69 8.16 4.14
C ALA A 149 -9.83 8.36 2.89
N SER A 150 -8.92 7.42 2.60
CA SER A 150 -8.06 7.51 1.41
C SER A 150 -8.83 7.48 0.09
N ILE A 151 -9.87 6.65 -0.02
CA ILE A 151 -10.71 6.55 -1.22
C ILE A 151 -11.53 7.84 -1.41
N ALA A 152 -12.10 8.38 -0.33
CA ALA A 152 -12.80 9.67 -0.39
C ALA A 152 -11.86 10.83 -0.77
N MET A 153 -10.62 10.85 -0.26
CA MET A 153 -9.60 11.83 -0.68
C MET A 153 -9.30 11.74 -2.19
N GLN A 154 -9.19 10.52 -2.74
CA GLN A 154 -8.97 10.33 -4.17
C GLN A 154 -10.14 10.85 -5.01
N LEU A 155 -11.39 10.61 -4.59
CA LEU A 155 -12.56 11.17 -5.27
C LEU A 155 -12.61 12.70 -5.15
N ALA A 156 -12.38 13.23 -3.95
CA ALA A 156 -12.37 14.68 -3.69
C ALA A 156 -11.34 15.39 -4.57
N GLU A 157 -10.10 14.89 -4.63
CA GLU A 157 -9.05 15.39 -5.51
C GLU A 157 -9.47 15.34 -6.98
N THR A 158 -10.07 14.23 -7.43
CA THR A 158 -10.54 14.07 -8.81
C THR A 158 -11.58 15.13 -9.16
N LEU A 159 -12.49 15.45 -8.24
CA LEU A 159 -13.55 16.44 -8.43
C LEU A 159 -13.07 17.89 -8.18
N GLY A 160 -11.93 18.08 -7.52
CA GLY A 160 -11.44 19.37 -7.06
C GLY A 160 -12.30 19.99 -5.95
N ILE A 161 -12.83 19.17 -5.05
CA ILE A 161 -13.66 19.62 -3.91
C ILE A 161 -13.00 19.27 -2.56
N PRO A 162 -13.41 19.91 -1.45
CA PRO A 162 -12.95 19.53 -0.12
C PRO A 162 -13.27 18.06 0.22
N TYR A 163 -12.37 17.41 0.96
CA TYR A 163 -12.56 16.04 1.42
C TYR A 163 -13.84 15.88 2.26
N GLU A 164 -14.15 16.90 3.07
CA GLU A 164 -15.30 16.97 3.96
C GLU A 164 -16.65 16.94 3.20
N ASP A 165 -16.62 17.30 1.92
CA ASP A 165 -17.78 17.26 1.04
C ASP A 165 -18.02 15.86 0.45
N VAL A 166 -17.11 14.90 0.64
CA VAL A 166 -17.30 13.50 0.22
C VAL A 166 -17.73 12.63 1.40
N ARG A 167 -18.86 11.93 1.26
CA ARG A 167 -19.46 11.06 2.28
C ARG A 167 -19.33 9.59 1.88
N PRO A 168 -18.26 8.89 2.27
CA PRO A 168 -18.04 7.49 1.89
C PRO A 168 -18.84 6.51 2.75
N GLN A 169 -19.45 5.52 2.12
CA GLN A 169 -20.16 4.39 2.73
C GLN A 169 -19.70 3.07 2.12
N VAL A 170 -19.41 2.10 3.00
CA VAL A 170 -19.25 0.70 2.61
C VAL A 170 -20.61 0.04 2.75
N VAL A 171 -21.13 -0.50 1.64
CA VAL A 171 -22.48 -1.08 1.61
C VAL A 171 -22.45 -2.60 1.43
N GLY A 172 -23.60 -3.25 1.65
CA GLY A 172 -23.76 -4.68 1.40
C GLY A 172 -23.67 -5.03 -0.09
N THR A 173 -23.50 -6.31 -0.40
CA THR A 173 -23.31 -6.81 -1.78
C THR A 173 -24.49 -6.55 -2.73
N ALA A 174 -25.68 -6.24 -2.20
CA ALA A 174 -26.83 -5.82 -3.01
C ALA A 174 -26.78 -4.33 -3.43
N GLY A 175 -25.95 -3.52 -2.78
CA GLY A 175 -25.90 -2.06 -2.97
C GLY A 175 -24.72 -1.56 -3.82
N VAL A 176 -23.80 -2.43 -4.22
CA VAL A 176 -22.60 -2.08 -4.99
C VAL A 176 -22.24 -3.23 -5.94
N GLY A 177 -21.56 -2.90 -7.04
CA GLY A 177 -21.04 -3.91 -7.95
C GLY A 177 -20.03 -4.84 -7.27
N TYR A 178 -19.63 -5.90 -7.98
CA TYR A 178 -18.64 -6.84 -7.47
C TYR A 178 -17.32 -6.15 -7.12
N ASN A 179 -16.75 -6.53 -5.98
CA ASN A 179 -15.43 -6.12 -5.51
C ASN A 179 -14.69 -7.36 -5.02
N ASP A 180 -13.42 -7.50 -5.41
CA ASP A 180 -12.56 -8.52 -4.82
C ASP A 180 -12.22 -8.20 -3.36
N VAL A 181 -11.78 -9.23 -2.63
CA VAL A 181 -11.47 -9.16 -1.19
C VAL A 181 -10.58 -7.97 -0.81
N THR A 182 -10.83 -7.36 0.34
CA THR A 182 -9.86 -6.45 0.97
C THR A 182 -8.66 -7.26 1.46
N GLY A 183 -7.62 -7.37 0.65
CA GLY A 183 -6.43 -8.17 0.95
C GLY A 183 -5.34 -8.04 -0.10
N GLY A 184 -4.12 -8.50 0.22
CA GLY A 184 -2.95 -8.36 -0.67
C GLY A 184 -2.63 -6.90 -1.02
N SER A 185 -2.99 -5.97 -0.13
CA SER A 185 -2.68 -4.54 -0.24
C SER A 185 -3.25 -3.87 -1.51
N ARG A 186 -4.38 -4.38 -2.03
CA ARG A 186 -5.00 -3.90 -3.28
C ARG A 186 -5.87 -2.65 -3.17
N THR A 187 -6.48 -2.42 -2.01
CA THR A 187 -7.71 -1.62 -1.92
C THR A 187 -7.52 -0.18 -2.38
N THR A 188 -6.50 0.52 -1.88
CA THR A 188 -6.21 1.91 -2.27
C THR A 188 -5.90 2.06 -3.76
N PHE A 189 -5.32 1.04 -4.39
CA PHE A 189 -5.05 1.05 -5.83
C PHE A 189 -6.31 0.71 -6.63
N GLY A 190 -6.92 -0.45 -6.38
CA GLY A 190 -8.06 -0.94 -7.15
C GLY A 190 -9.32 -0.10 -6.97
N THR A 191 -9.71 0.16 -5.73
CA THR A 191 -10.90 1.00 -5.43
C THR A 191 -10.61 2.48 -5.67
N GLY A 192 -9.37 2.92 -5.44
CA GLY A 192 -8.94 4.27 -5.81
C GLY A 192 -9.08 4.55 -7.30
N TRP A 193 -8.70 3.58 -8.14
CA TRP A 193 -8.90 3.67 -9.58
C TRP A 193 -10.39 3.70 -9.97
N ALA A 194 -11.23 2.94 -9.28
CA ALA A 194 -12.67 2.96 -9.51
C ALA A 194 -13.27 4.35 -9.23
N VAL A 195 -12.92 4.97 -8.09
CA VAL A 195 -13.45 6.30 -7.75
C VAL A 195 -12.86 7.41 -8.61
N TYR A 196 -11.63 7.26 -9.11
CA TYR A 196 -11.06 8.17 -10.11
C TYR A 196 -11.89 8.15 -11.42
N GLU A 197 -12.25 6.96 -11.91
CA GLU A 197 -13.12 6.85 -13.10
C GLU A 197 -14.55 7.35 -12.84
N VAL A 198 -15.08 7.17 -11.63
CA VAL A 198 -16.36 7.80 -11.22
C VAL A 198 -16.25 9.32 -11.25
N GLY A 199 -15.20 9.89 -10.65
CA GLY A 199 -14.98 11.33 -10.59
C GLY A 199 -14.87 11.96 -11.98
N LYS A 200 -14.14 11.32 -12.91
CA LYS A 200 -14.07 11.76 -14.32
C LYS A 200 -15.44 11.80 -15.00
N LYS A 201 -16.28 10.79 -14.78
CA LYS A 201 -17.64 10.76 -15.34
C LYS A 201 -18.52 11.85 -14.74
N ILE A 202 -18.42 12.10 -13.44
CA ILE A 202 -19.12 13.21 -12.78
C ILE A 202 -18.67 14.55 -13.37
N LEU A 203 -17.35 14.80 -13.50
CA LEU A 203 -16.86 16.05 -14.07
C LEU A 203 -17.30 16.23 -15.52
N ALA A 204 -17.31 15.18 -16.33
CA ALA A 204 -17.79 15.26 -17.71
C ALA A 204 -19.28 15.65 -17.77
N GLU A 205 -20.12 15.01 -16.97
CA GLU A 205 -21.55 15.35 -16.88
C GLU A 205 -21.75 16.77 -16.34
N MET A 206 -21.08 17.14 -15.25
CA MET A 206 -21.15 18.49 -14.68
C MET A 206 -20.68 19.55 -15.68
N ARG A 207 -19.63 19.28 -16.46
CA ARG A 207 -19.16 20.18 -17.53
C ARG A 207 -20.22 20.37 -18.61
N GLN A 208 -20.88 19.30 -19.02
CA GLN A 208 -22.01 19.39 -19.95
C GLN A 208 -23.15 20.23 -19.36
N ARG A 209 -23.50 20.03 -18.08
CA ARG A 209 -24.54 20.84 -17.43
C ARG A 209 -24.19 22.31 -17.29
N ALA A 210 -22.92 22.63 -17.05
CA ALA A 210 -22.45 24.01 -17.06
C ALA A 210 -22.61 24.65 -18.45
N ALA A 211 -22.28 23.89 -19.50
CA ALA A 211 -22.44 24.32 -20.88
C ALA A 211 -23.91 24.57 -21.23
N ASP A 212 -24.81 23.66 -20.84
CA ASP A 212 -26.25 23.79 -21.02
C ASP A 212 -26.80 25.01 -20.25
N TYR A 213 -26.32 25.25 -19.02
CA TYR A 213 -26.70 26.41 -18.21
C TYR A 213 -26.31 27.74 -18.87
N TRP A 214 -25.13 27.79 -19.50
CA TRP A 214 -24.65 28.99 -20.21
C TRP A 214 -25.12 29.07 -21.67
N GLY A 215 -25.71 28.00 -22.22
CA GLY A 215 -26.15 27.94 -23.62
C GLY A 215 -24.99 27.91 -24.62
N VAL A 216 -23.87 27.26 -24.26
CA VAL A 216 -22.64 27.21 -25.07
C VAL A 216 -22.19 25.77 -25.36
N PRO A 217 -21.33 25.54 -26.38
CA PRO A 217 -20.69 24.24 -26.58
C PRO A 217 -19.85 23.81 -25.37
N VAL A 218 -19.86 22.51 -25.06
CA VAL A 218 -19.14 21.96 -23.89
C VAL A 218 -17.63 22.17 -23.96
N GLU A 219 -17.09 22.26 -25.18
CA GLU A 219 -15.69 22.52 -25.47
C GLU A 219 -15.25 23.91 -24.98
N GLU A 220 -16.18 24.87 -24.92
CA GLU A 220 -15.92 26.25 -24.44
C GLU A 220 -15.94 26.38 -22.92
N VAL A 221 -16.35 25.32 -22.21
CA VAL A 221 -16.31 25.27 -20.74
C VAL A 221 -14.98 24.68 -20.30
N SER A 222 -14.20 25.44 -19.53
CA SER A 222 -13.00 24.93 -18.86
C SER A 222 -13.36 24.39 -17.48
N VAL A 223 -12.63 23.37 -17.02
CA VAL A 223 -12.79 22.77 -15.68
C VAL A 223 -11.42 22.69 -15.02
N ALA A 224 -11.28 23.33 -13.85
CA ALA A 224 -10.05 23.26 -13.05
C ALA A 224 -10.40 23.37 -11.57
N ASN A 225 -9.87 22.45 -10.75
CA ASN A 225 -10.04 22.44 -9.29
C ASN A 225 -11.50 22.65 -8.84
N GLY A 226 -12.42 21.90 -9.46
CA GLY A 226 -13.86 21.98 -9.15
C GLY A 226 -14.53 23.27 -9.60
N VAL A 227 -13.88 24.12 -10.38
CA VAL A 227 -14.46 25.34 -10.96
C VAL A 227 -14.70 25.13 -12.45
N PHE A 228 -15.92 25.41 -12.88
CA PHE A 228 -16.35 25.46 -14.27
C PHE A 228 -16.30 26.92 -14.70
N ALA A 229 -15.69 27.24 -15.84
CA ALA A 229 -15.56 28.63 -16.29
C ALA A 229 -15.69 28.79 -17.81
N HIS A 230 -16.33 29.89 -18.20
CA HIS A 230 -16.56 30.30 -19.59
C HIS A 230 -16.60 31.84 -19.68
N ASN A 231 -15.81 32.44 -20.59
CA ASN A 231 -15.81 33.88 -20.89
C ASN A 231 -15.80 34.85 -19.68
N GLY A 232 -15.06 34.51 -18.63
CA GLY A 232 -14.94 35.32 -17.42
C GLY A 232 -16.04 35.08 -16.38
N GLU A 233 -17.04 34.26 -16.69
CA GLU A 233 -17.96 33.70 -15.71
C GLU A 233 -17.43 32.38 -15.17
N SER A 234 -17.77 32.08 -13.91
CA SER A 234 -17.39 30.83 -13.26
C SER A 234 -18.43 30.37 -12.26
N LEU A 235 -18.56 29.05 -12.13
CA LEU A 235 -19.33 28.38 -11.09
C LEU A 235 -18.43 27.35 -10.40
N SER A 236 -18.38 27.39 -9.07
CA SER A 236 -17.83 26.28 -8.31
C SER A 236 -18.71 25.03 -8.45
N PHE A 237 -18.15 23.87 -8.14
CA PHE A 237 -18.85 22.59 -8.13
C PHE A 237 -20.14 22.66 -7.30
N ARG A 238 -20.07 23.33 -6.14
CA ARG A 238 -21.20 23.55 -5.23
C ARG A 238 -22.27 24.44 -5.84
N GLU A 239 -21.89 25.58 -6.42
CA GLU A 239 -22.84 26.51 -7.03
C GLU A 239 -23.54 25.89 -8.24
N LEU A 240 -22.79 25.16 -9.08
CA LEU A 240 -23.35 24.44 -10.21
C LEU A 240 -24.31 23.35 -9.73
N ALA A 241 -23.90 22.52 -8.75
CA ALA A 241 -24.77 21.47 -8.19
C ALA A 241 -26.10 22.03 -7.66
N GLY A 242 -26.10 23.22 -7.06
CA GLY A 242 -27.30 23.91 -6.58
C GLY A 242 -28.30 24.33 -7.66
N LYS A 243 -27.82 24.48 -8.89
CA LYS A 243 -28.56 24.92 -10.09
C LYS A 243 -29.08 23.76 -10.95
N LEU A 244 -28.71 22.51 -10.64
CA LEU A 244 -29.15 21.35 -11.42
C LEU A 244 -30.53 20.87 -11.00
N ASP A 245 -31.38 20.57 -11.99
CA ASP A 245 -32.73 20.04 -11.76
C ASP A 245 -32.77 18.51 -11.66
N THR A 246 -31.75 17.83 -12.20
CA THR A 246 -31.64 16.37 -12.16
C THR A 246 -30.36 15.93 -11.44
N PRO A 247 -30.41 14.86 -10.62
CA PRO A 247 -29.22 14.35 -9.94
C PRO A 247 -28.13 13.89 -10.92
N VAL A 248 -26.87 14.15 -10.57
CA VAL A 248 -25.70 13.58 -11.25
C VAL A 248 -25.25 12.34 -10.48
N THR A 249 -25.29 11.18 -11.14
CA THR A 249 -24.82 9.91 -10.57
C THR A 249 -23.94 9.20 -11.58
N ALA A 250 -22.80 8.66 -11.12
CA ALA A 250 -21.90 7.89 -11.95
C ALA A 250 -21.45 6.62 -11.24
N SER A 251 -21.16 5.58 -12.03
CA SER A 251 -20.61 4.31 -11.55
C SER A 251 -19.44 3.87 -12.42
N ALA A 252 -18.49 3.16 -11.82
CA ALA A 252 -17.40 2.51 -12.54
C ALA A 252 -17.16 1.11 -11.97
N ALA A 253 -16.85 0.19 -12.87
CA ALA A 253 -16.30 -1.12 -12.57
C ALA A 253 -14.98 -1.23 -13.32
N VAL A 254 -13.91 -1.56 -12.59
CA VAL A 254 -12.55 -1.54 -13.10
C VAL A 254 -11.86 -2.85 -12.72
N HIS A 255 -10.92 -3.26 -13.56
CA HIS A 255 -10.05 -4.40 -13.28
C HIS A 255 -8.60 -3.99 -13.58
N PRO A 256 -8.04 -3.03 -12.82
CA PRO A 256 -6.69 -2.56 -13.05
C PRO A 256 -5.73 -3.74 -13.01
N GLN A 257 -5.13 -4.02 -14.16
CA GLN A 257 -3.98 -4.89 -14.27
C GLN A 257 -2.78 -4.00 -14.04
N ASN A 258 -2.04 -4.17 -12.95
CA ASN A 258 -0.67 -3.71 -12.75
C ASN A 258 -0.31 -3.80 -11.26
N TYR A 259 0.99 -3.97 -11.01
CA TYR A 259 1.57 -4.05 -9.69
C TYR A 259 2.09 -2.66 -9.28
N GLY A 260 1.68 -2.17 -8.12
CA GLY A 260 2.40 -1.12 -7.41
C GLY A 260 3.25 -1.77 -6.33
N PRO A 261 4.45 -2.28 -6.63
CA PRO A 261 5.27 -2.92 -5.60
C PRO A 261 5.66 -1.93 -4.50
N GLY A 262 5.71 -2.39 -3.25
CA GLY A 262 6.28 -1.64 -2.14
C GLY A 262 7.60 -2.26 -1.70
N PHE A 263 8.59 -1.41 -1.44
CA PHE A 263 9.87 -1.79 -0.85
C PHE A 263 10.03 -1.15 0.52
N GLY A 264 10.46 -1.92 1.51
CA GLY A 264 10.78 -1.43 2.85
C GLY A 264 12.23 -1.68 3.19
N VAL A 265 12.88 -0.75 3.87
CA VAL A 265 14.19 -0.90 4.49
C VAL A 265 14.06 -0.59 5.96
N HIS A 266 14.54 -1.50 6.78
CA HIS A 266 14.38 -1.46 8.23
C HIS A 266 15.77 -1.41 8.88
N ILE A 267 15.92 -0.58 9.91
CA ILE A 267 17.10 -0.52 10.79
C ILE A 267 16.61 -0.75 12.20
N VAL A 268 17.25 -1.66 12.92
CA VAL A 268 16.93 -1.96 14.32
C VAL A 268 18.19 -2.04 15.17
N ASP A 269 18.20 -1.32 16.29
CA ASP A 269 19.20 -1.49 17.34
C ASP A 269 18.59 -2.37 18.44
N VAL A 270 19.31 -3.41 18.84
CA VAL A 270 18.91 -4.33 19.91
C VAL A 270 19.98 -4.46 20.97
N GLU A 271 19.55 -4.81 22.18
CA GLU A 271 20.40 -5.27 23.28
C GLU A 271 19.95 -6.68 23.70
N VAL A 272 20.90 -7.56 23.97
CA VAL A 272 20.64 -8.93 24.44
C VAL A 272 21.16 -9.09 25.86
N ASP A 273 20.28 -9.50 26.76
CA ASP A 273 20.66 -10.04 28.06
C ASP A 273 21.17 -11.47 27.86
N VAL A 274 22.47 -11.68 28.06
CA VAL A 274 23.12 -12.98 27.83
C VAL A 274 22.81 -14.02 28.90
N GLU A 275 22.29 -13.63 30.07
CA GLU A 275 21.90 -14.57 31.12
C GLU A 275 20.50 -15.14 30.84
N THR A 276 19.59 -14.31 30.33
CA THR A 276 18.18 -14.69 30.11
C THR A 276 17.82 -14.96 28.64
N GLY A 277 18.65 -14.51 27.70
CA GLY A 277 18.34 -14.51 26.27
C GLY A 277 17.36 -13.42 25.83
N LYS A 278 16.93 -12.54 26.74
CA LYS A 278 15.95 -11.50 26.43
C LYS A 278 16.52 -10.47 25.46
N VAL A 279 15.82 -10.26 24.35
CA VAL A 279 16.12 -9.20 23.37
C VAL A 279 15.28 -7.95 23.68
N THR A 280 15.94 -6.80 23.75
CA THR A 280 15.29 -5.49 23.92
C THR A 280 15.54 -4.65 22.67
N ILE A 281 14.47 -4.15 22.04
CA ILE A 281 14.57 -3.19 20.94
C ILE A 281 14.85 -1.81 21.54
N LEU A 282 16.02 -1.25 21.21
CA LEU A 282 16.44 0.07 21.68
C LEU A 282 15.93 1.18 20.75
N ARG A 283 15.97 0.91 19.44
CA ARG A 283 15.58 1.88 18.41
C ARG A 283 15.15 1.16 17.14
N TYR A 284 14.16 1.70 16.44
CA TYR A 284 13.68 1.17 15.17
C TYR A 284 13.46 2.30 14.17
N THR A 285 13.83 2.09 12.91
CA THR A 285 13.52 3.00 11.81
C THR A 285 13.10 2.20 10.58
N ALA A 286 11.98 2.61 9.96
CA ALA A 286 11.51 2.03 8.70
C ALA A 286 11.46 3.14 7.64
N ALA A 287 12.05 2.87 6.48
CA ALA A 287 11.91 3.68 5.26
C ALA A 287 11.17 2.82 4.24
N GLN A 288 9.99 3.26 3.77
CA GLN A 288 9.19 2.47 2.86
C GLN A 288 8.73 3.28 1.65
N ASP A 289 8.93 2.71 0.46
CA ASP A 289 8.30 3.16 -0.77
C ASP A 289 6.84 2.75 -0.76
N VAL A 290 5.98 3.75 -0.66
CA VAL A 290 4.51 3.63 -0.69
C VAL A 290 3.93 4.24 -1.96
N GLY A 291 4.78 4.62 -2.93
CA GLY A 291 4.42 5.48 -4.03
C GLY A 291 3.95 6.85 -3.52
N LYS A 292 2.68 7.19 -3.77
CA LYS A 292 2.07 8.41 -3.24
C LYS A 292 1.33 8.09 -1.93
N ALA A 293 1.82 8.65 -0.84
CA ALA A 293 1.08 8.67 0.42
C ALA A 293 -0.19 9.53 0.28
N ILE A 294 -1.35 8.89 0.07
CA ILE A 294 -2.64 9.57 -0.03
C ILE A 294 -3.00 10.22 1.31
N HIS A 295 -2.86 9.46 2.40
CA HIS A 295 -3.05 9.93 3.76
C HIS A 295 -1.78 9.67 4.57
N PRO A 296 -0.82 10.62 4.64
CA PRO A 296 0.50 10.41 5.25
C PRO A 296 0.48 9.85 6.67
N SER A 297 -0.38 10.39 7.54
CA SER A 297 -0.48 9.90 8.93
C SER A 297 -1.00 8.46 9.03
N TYR A 298 -1.91 8.04 8.13
CA TYR A 298 -2.38 6.65 8.09
C TYR A 298 -1.33 5.72 7.53
N VAL A 299 -0.57 6.18 6.53
CA VAL A 299 0.60 5.45 6.05
C VAL A 299 1.57 5.22 7.20
N GLU A 300 1.93 6.26 7.96
CA GLU A 300 2.79 6.13 9.12
C GLU A 300 2.26 5.12 10.14
N GLY A 301 0.97 5.18 10.49
CA GLY A 301 0.34 4.20 11.38
C GLY A 301 0.38 2.77 10.84
N GLN A 302 0.21 2.57 9.53
CA GLN A 302 0.33 1.25 8.89
C GLN A 302 1.77 0.71 8.96
N LEU A 303 2.77 1.57 8.81
CA LEU A 303 4.19 1.21 8.99
C LEU A 303 4.46 0.79 10.43
N GLN A 304 4.04 1.61 11.40
CA GLN A 304 4.19 1.33 12.83
C GLN A 304 3.52 0.02 13.23
N GLY A 305 2.27 -0.22 12.79
CA GLY A 305 1.55 -1.46 13.05
C GLY A 305 2.19 -2.67 12.37
N GLY A 306 2.76 -2.51 11.17
CA GLY A 306 3.52 -3.56 10.49
C GLY A 306 4.79 -3.93 11.23
N VAL A 307 5.54 -2.94 11.71
CA VAL A 307 6.72 -3.15 12.55
C VAL A 307 6.37 -3.86 13.85
N ALA A 308 5.36 -3.37 14.58
CA ALA A 308 4.94 -3.97 15.85
C ALA A 308 4.55 -5.45 15.68
N GLN A 309 3.78 -5.77 14.63
CA GLN A 309 3.41 -7.14 14.30
C GLN A 309 4.63 -7.99 13.92
N GLY A 310 5.55 -7.46 13.11
CA GLY A 310 6.78 -8.15 12.75
C GLY A 310 7.70 -8.44 13.95
N VAL A 311 7.77 -7.53 14.92
CA VAL A 311 8.47 -7.74 16.19
C VAL A 311 7.83 -8.87 17.00
N GLY A 312 6.50 -8.95 17.03
CA GLY A 312 5.76 -10.05 17.63
C GLY A 312 6.20 -11.40 17.06
N TRP A 313 6.17 -11.53 15.72
CA TRP A 313 6.63 -12.74 15.02
C TRP A 313 8.09 -13.08 15.27
N ALA A 314 8.97 -12.08 15.31
CA ALA A 314 10.40 -12.32 15.44
C ALA A 314 10.82 -12.76 16.85
N LEU A 315 10.13 -12.30 17.89
CA LEU A 315 10.61 -12.42 19.27
C LEU A 315 9.67 -13.17 20.23
N ASN A 316 8.36 -13.21 19.98
CA ASN A 316 7.39 -13.62 21.01
C ASN A 316 6.32 -14.62 20.54
N GLU A 317 5.97 -14.64 19.26
CA GLU A 317 4.81 -15.39 18.75
C GLU A 317 5.23 -16.71 18.09
N GLU A 318 4.74 -17.83 18.63
CA GLU A 318 4.85 -19.16 18.02
C GLU A 318 3.57 -19.99 18.24
N TYR A 319 3.38 -21.04 17.45
CA TYR A 319 2.35 -22.06 17.74
C TYR A 319 3.01 -23.31 18.31
N VAL A 320 2.64 -23.68 19.53
CA VAL A 320 3.20 -24.83 20.24
C VAL A 320 2.25 -26.02 20.14
N TYR A 321 2.71 -27.10 19.52
CA TYR A 321 1.96 -28.34 19.38
C TYR A 321 2.62 -29.46 20.19
N ASP A 322 1.80 -30.30 20.84
CA ASP A 322 2.30 -31.53 21.45
C ASP A 322 2.53 -32.66 20.41
N GLU A 323 3.08 -33.78 20.87
CA GLU A 323 3.33 -34.98 20.05
C GLU A 323 2.07 -35.58 19.40
N LYS A 324 0.88 -35.23 19.91
CA LYS A 324 -0.42 -35.68 19.39
C LYS A 324 -1.04 -34.66 18.44
N GLY A 325 -0.34 -33.57 18.14
CA GLY A 325 -0.82 -32.51 17.25
C GLY A 325 -1.84 -31.57 17.89
N ARG A 326 -1.96 -31.54 19.22
CA ARG A 326 -2.85 -30.59 19.92
C ARG A 326 -2.14 -29.26 20.10
N LEU A 327 -2.81 -28.17 19.77
CA LEU A 327 -2.32 -26.81 20.02
C LEU A 327 -2.38 -26.52 21.52
N LEU A 328 -1.25 -26.15 22.13
CA LEU A 328 -1.11 -25.95 23.57
C LEU A 328 -1.33 -24.51 24.01
N ASN A 329 -1.08 -23.55 23.12
CA ASN A 329 -1.20 -22.11 23.37
C ASN A 329 -2.33 -21.48 22.57
N ALA A 330 -3.51 -22.11 22.64
CA ALA A 330 -4.75 -21.68 21.97
C ALA A 330 -5.44 -20.52 22.70
#